data_AF-A0A6A6Y5A2-F1
#
_entry.id   AF-A0A6A6Y5A2-F1
#
_cell.length_a   1.000
_cell.length_b   1.000
_cell.length_c   1.000
_cell.angle_alpha   90.00
_cell.angle_beta   90.00
_cell.angle_gamma   90.00
#
_symmetry.space_group_name_H-M   'P 1'
#
loop_
_entity.id
_entity.type
_entity.pdbx_description
1 polymer ?
#
loop_
_entity_poly.entity_id
_entity_poly.type
_entity_poly.pdbx_seq_one_letter_code
_entity_poly.pdbx_strand_id
1 'polypeptide(L)'
;MKKHGLVDAGYKHIILDDCFTLKNRSKNGKLVEDPDNFADGIKSFNEQLNKLGINGAAYSDLATWAEWGFGYVKYDNCYIPFDNMTQQNTHSAPFWLGLCEWVRWQQPWIRSKRVGQSWRINGDIKPWWAALAAIPDVQRSEIALHGLGATQVPLDHRHRPHKRQTVEILGNRDLIKINQDPNVGEIISPFRWGIGPDYSGPSSYGTVFMIMNTEDVPATMFFNLTESWDIRAGRVYSVYDMWSHKHTGTVLWNLTLELPAHGVAALLLNDAGPEREEEREELPYCAGYWQCSWPNETYCSN
;
A
#
# COMPACT_ATOMS: atom_id res chain seq x y z
N MET A 1 2.50 12.50 -15.01
CA MET A 1 1.63 11.29 -14.93
C MET A 1 1.35 10.70 -16.32
N LYS A 2 0.56 11.37 -17.20
CA LYS A 2 0.16 10.81 -18.51
C LYS A 2 1.33 10.39 -19.43
N LYS A 3 2.29 11.29 -19.67
CA LYS A 3 3.50 11.00 -20.47
C LYS A 3 4.32 9.80 -19.95
N HIS A 4 4.25 9.53 -18.65
CA HIS A 4 5.00 8.47 -17.98
C HIS A 4 4.18 7.19 -17.79
N GLY A 5 2.97 7.08 -18.38
CA GLY A 5 2.13 5.90 -18.28
C GLY A 5 1.45 5.68 -16.92
N LEU A 6 1.65 6.56 -15.93
CA LEU A 6 1.09 6.39 -14.58
C LEU A 6 -0.44 6.47 -14.57
N VAL A 7 -1.03 7.28 -15.45
CA VAL A 7 -2.50 7.34 -15.57
C VAL A 7 -3.07 6.01 -16.06
N ASP A 8 -2.37 5.34 -16.97
CA ASP A 8 -2.77 4.04 -17.51
C ASP A 8 -2.49 2.91 -16.52
N ALA A 9 -1.48 3.08 -15.65
CA ALA A 9 -1.16 2.16 -14.57
C ALA A 9 -2.21 2.20 -13.43
N GLY A 10 -2.99 3.27 -13.30
CA GLY A 10 -4.06 3.37 -12.29
C GLY A 10 -4.05 4.64 -11.44
N TYR A 11 -3.06 5.51 -11.59
CA TYR A 11 -2.98 6.77 -10.84
C TYR A 11 -3.98 7.79 -11.41
N LYS A 12 -5.16 7.88 -10.79
CA LYS A 12 -6.28 8.72 -11.25
C LYS A 12 -6.52 9.99 -10.43
N HIS A 13 -5.72 10.28 -9.41
CA HIS A 13 -5.95 11.43 -8.53
C HIS A 13 -4.73 12.35 -8.46
N ILE A 14 -4.97 13.65 -8.46
CA ILE A 14 -4.00 14.68 -8.03
C ILE A 14 -4.61 15.39 -6.83
N ILE A 15 -3.87 15.41 -5.73
CA ILE A 15 -4.29 16.03 -4.48
C ILE A 15 -3.51 17.30 -4.30
N LEU A 16 -4.23 18.42 -4.27
CA LEU A 16 -3.71 19.70 -3.82
C LEU A 16 -3.66 19.67 -2.29
N ASP A 17 -2.44 19.77 -1.77
CA ASP A 17 -2.18 19.83 -0.33
C ASP A 17 -2.37 21.26 0.19
N ASP A 18 -1.80 21.64 1.34
CA ASP A 18 -1.98 23.00 1.87
C ASP A 18 -1.37 24.11 0.95
N CYS A 19 -1.69 25.37 1.22
CA CYS A 19 -1.11 26.57 0.60
C CYS A 19 -1.48 26.87 -0.87
N PHE A 20 -2.63 26.39 -1.36
CA PHE A 20 -3.14 26.68 -2.71
C PHE A 20 -4.31 27.69 -2.72
N THR A 21 -4.70 28.17 -1.52
CA THR A 21 -5.71 29.21 -1.31
C THR A 21 -5.09 30.42 -0.62
N LEU A 22 -5.73 31.57 -0.73
CA LEU A 22 -5.34 32.76 0.05
C LEU A 22 -5.52 32.51 1.54
N LYS A 23 -4.64 33.10 2.37
CA LYS A 23 -4.69 32.98 3.84
C LYS A 23 -6.02 33.45 4.44
N ASN A 24 -6.65 34.45 3.81
CA ASN A 24 -7.90 35.03 4.28
C ASN A 24 -9.07 34.52 3.44
N ARG A 25 -10.14 34.11 4.12
CA ARG A 25 -11.43 33.82 3.50
C ARG A 25 -12.03 35.10 2.90
N SER A 26 -12.89 34.92 1.90
CA SER A 26 -13.73 36.00 1.37
C SER A 26 -14.62 36.60 2.46
N LYS A 27 -15.21 37.78 2.18
CA LYS A 27 -16.18 38.44 3.08
C LYS A 27 -17.37 37.54 3.46
N ASN A 28 -17.69 36.57 2.61
CA ASN A 28 -18.78 35.61 2.81
C ASN A 28 -18.32 34.32 3.49
N GLY A 29 -17.07 34.26 3.99
CA GLY A 29 -16.52 33.11 4.69
C GLY A 29 -16.06 31.96 3.79
N LYS A 30 -16.08 32.09 2.45
CA LYS A 30 -15.58 31.05 1.52
C LYS A 30 -14.05 31.09 1.36
N LEU A 31 -13.44 29.93 1.12
CA LEU A 31 -12.06 29.88 0.63
C LEU A 31 -11.96 30.53 -0.74
N VAL A 32 -10.81 31.12 -1.03
CA VAL A 32 -10.51 31.81 -2.29
C VAL A 32 -9.22 31.22 -2.83
N GLU A 33 -9.22 30.75 -4.08
CA GLU A 33 -8.01 30.27 -4.73
C GLU A 33 -6.93 31.35 -4.77
N ASP A 34 -5.66 30.94 -4.70
CA ASP A 34 -4.55 31.86 -4.91
C ASP A 34 -4.42 32.17 -6.42
N PRO A 35 -4.68 33.41 -6.88
CA PRO A 35 -4.64 33.75 -8.29
C PRO A 35 -3.23 33.65 -8.89
N ASP A 36 -2.17 33.74 -8.08
CA ASP A 36 -0.79 33.56 -8.57
C ASP A 36 -0.51 32.10 -8.90
N ASN A 37 -1.16 31.16 -8.19
CA ASN A 37 -1.07 29.73 -8.46
C ASN A 37 -2.06 29.26 -9.52
N PHE A 38 -3.24 29.89 -9.60
CA PHE A 38 -4.33 29.53 -10.50
C PHE A 38 -4.82 30.77 -11.28
N ALA A 39 -4.01 31.25 -12.22
CA ALA A 39 -4.33 32.42 -13.04
C ALA A 39 -5.67 32.27 -13.80
N ASP A 40 -5.97 31.06 -14.27
CA ASP A 40 -7.24 30.73 -14.96
C ASP A 40 -8.33 30.21 -14.01
N GLY A 41 -8.08 30.25 -12.70
CA GLY A 41 -8.95 29.71 -11.66
C GLY A 41 -8.86 28.19 -11.51
N ILE A 42 -9.18 27.72 -10.31
CA ILE A 42 -9.04 26.31 -9.92
C ILE A 42 -10.07 25.39 -10.63
N LYS A 43 -11.19 25.95 -11.08
CA LYS A 43 -12.18 25.25 -11.91
C LYS A 43 -11.59 24.88 -13.27
N SER A 44 -10.95 25.84 -13.95
CA SER A 44 -10.27 25.60 -15.22
C SER A 44 -9.18 24.53 -15.06
N PHE A 45 -8.41 24.60 -13.97
CA PHE A 45 -7.44 23.57 -13.63
C PHE A 45 -8.08 22.18 -13.51
N ASN A 46 -9.18 22.04 -12.76
CA ASN A 46 -9.87 20.77 -12.60
C ASN A 46 -10.48 20.25 -13.92
N GLU A 47 -11.04 21.13 -14.76
CA GLU A 47 -11.51 20.76 -16.10
C GLU A 47 -10.37 20.23 -16.99
N GLN A 48 -9.18 20.81 -16.89
CA GLN A 48 -8.00 20.30 -17.59
C GLN A 48 -7.58 18.92 -17.08
N LEU A 49 -7.61 18.68 -15.77
CA LEU A 49 -7.36 17.37 -15.19
C LEU A 49 -8.36 16.32 -15.68
N ASN A 50 -9.65 16.66 -15.68
CA ASN A 50 -10.71 15.76 -16.11
C ASN A 50 -10.53 15.34 -17.58
N LYS A 51 -10.13 16.27 -18.47
CA LYS A 51 -9.77 15.97 -19.88
C LYS A 51 -8.58 15.01 -20.01
N LEU A 52 -7.72 14.93 -18.99
CA LEU A 52 -6.59 14.00 -18.93
C LEU A 52 -6.96 12.66 -18.26
N GLY A 53 -8.20 12.49 -17.80
CA GLY A 53 -8.66 11.30 -17.07
C GLY A 53 -8.16 11.25 -15.63
N ILE A 54 -7.91 12.42 -15.04
CA ILE A 54 -7.41 12.60 -13.68
C ILE A 54 -8.45 13.40 -12.89
N ASN A 55 -8.78 12.95 -11.69
CA ASN A 55 -9.66 13.64 -10.77
C ASN A 55 -8.86 14.55 -9.84
N GLY A 56 -9.26 15.81 -9.73
CA GLY A 56 -8.72 16.72 -8.73
C GLY A 56 -9.24 16.44 -7.32
N ALA A 57 -8.43 16.80 -6.34
CA ALA A 57 -8.69 16.62 -4.92
C ALA A 57 -8.09 17.77 -4.11
N ALA A 58 -8.70 18.13 -2.98
CA ALA A 58 -8.33 19.34 -2.24
C ALA A 58 -8.60 19.27 -0.74
N TYR A 59 -8.17 20.30 -0.01
CA TYR A 59 -8.06 20.32 1.44
C TYR A 59 -9.14 21.14 2.16
N SER A 60 -9.84 20.61 3.18
CA SER A 60 -10.70 21.35 4.16
C SER A 60 -12.18 21.65 3.82
N ASP A 61 -12.51 22.64 2.97
CA ASP A 61 -13.89 23.18 2.78
C ASP A 61 -14.79 22.45 1.74
N LEU A 62 -15.58 21.47 2.20
CA LEU A 62 -16.45 20.61 1.34
C LEU A 62 -17.38 21.36 0.38
N ALA A 63 -18.01 22.47 0.83
CA ALA A 63 -18.95 23.21 0.00
C ALA A 63 -18.22 23.92 -1.15
N THR A 64 -17.07 24.54 -0.86
CA THR A 64 -16.24 25.17 -1.87
C THR A 64 -15.66 24.14 -2.85
N TRP A 65 -15.31 22.94 -2.36
CA TRP A 65 -14.82 21.84 -3.21
C TRP A 65 -15.86 21.30 -4.18
N ALA A 66 -17.11 21.16 -3.73
CA ALA A 66 -18.22 20.77 -4.61
C ALA A 66 -18.35 21.76 -5.77
N GLU A 67 -18.29 23.06 -5.46
CA GLU A 67 -18.39 24.12 -6.46
C GLU A 67 -17.21 24.13 -7.45
N TRP A 68 -16.03 23.67 -7.01
CA TRP A 68 -14.83 23.57 -7.85
C TRP A 68 -14.72 22.22 -8.59
N GLY A 69 -15.61 21.29 -8.29
CA GLY A 69 -15.77 20.02 -9.00
C GLY A 69 -14.79 18.92 -8.57
N PHE A 70 -14.20 19.01 -7.39
CA PHE A 70 -13.32 17.94 -6.89
C PHE A 70 -14.11 16.73 -6.38
N GLY A 71 -13.52 15.54 -6.50
CA GLY A 71 -14.16 14.28 -6.08
C GLY A 71 -13.56 13.66 -4.82
N TYR A 72 -12.45 14.22 -4.32
CA TYR A 72 -11.74 13.73 -3.14
C TYR A 72 -11.31 14.89 -2.25
N VAL A 73 -11.42 14.70 -0.93
CA VAL A 73 -11.01 15.68 0.08
C VAL A 73 -10.04 15.06 1.08
N LYS A 74 -8.87 15.67 1.22
CA LYS A 74 -7.98 15.44 2.36
C LYS A 74 -8.38 16.40 3.47
N TYR A 75 -8.68 15.89 4.67
CA TYR A 75 -9.12 16.71 5.80
C TYR A 75 -8.17 16.54 6.98
N ASP A 76 -7.44 17.60 7.31
CA ASP A 76 -6.41 17.66 8.35
C ASP A 76 -7.01 18.23 9.64
N ASN A 77 -6.36 17.95 10.75
CA ASN A 77 -6.83 18.24 12.09
C ASN A 77 -6.00 19.33 12.79
N CYS A 78 -5.22 20.10 12.01
CA CYS A 78 -4.61 21.35 12.45
C CYS A 78 -5.67 22.28 13.09
N TYR A 79 -5.36 22.85 14.26
CA TYR A 79 -6.17 23.89 14.94
C TYR A 79 -7.61 23.53 15.33
N ILE A 80 -7.99 22.24 15.34
CA ILE A 80 -9.29 21.79 15.88
C ILE A 80 -9.16 21.54 17.40
N PRO A 81 -10.01 22.15 18.25
CA PRO A 81 -10.03 21.87 19.69
C PRO A 81 -10.45 20.42 19.98
N PHE A 82 -9.87 19.84 21.03
CA PHE A 82 -9.87 18.39 21.30
C PHE A 82 -11.25 17.73 21.49
N ASP A 83 -12.27 18.52 21.85
CA ASP A 83 -13.61 18.10 22.27
C ASP A 83 -14.66 18.15 21.15
N ASN A 84 -14.44 18.92 20.08
CA ASN A 84 -15.37 18.98 18.95
C ASN A 84 -15.05 17.89 17.93
N MET A 85 -15.66 16.73 18.13
CA MET A 85 -15.83 15.66 17.14
C MET A 85 -16.34 16.23 15.81
N THR A 86 -15.46 16.51 14.84
CA THR A 86 -15.72 16.61 13.39
C THR A 86 -17.11 17.12 12.97
N GLN A 87 -17.62 18.19 13.59
CA GLN A 87 -18.98 18.70 13.35
C GLN A 87 -19.14 19.47 12.03
N GLN A 88 -18.15 19.47 11.13
CA GLN A 88 -18.27 20.12 9.81
C GLN A 88 -18.88 19.23 8.72
N ASN A 89 -19.22 17.97 9.02
CA ASN A 89 -19.62 16.98 8.01
C ASN A 89 -21.14 16.76 7.90
N THR A 90 -21.94 17.81 7.80
CA THR A 90 -23.33 17.71 7.29
C THR A 90 -23.38 18.10 5.82
N HIS A 91 -22.62 17.40 4.97
CA HIS A 91 -22.76 17.52 3.52
C HIS A 91 -23.01 16.16 2.88
N SER A 92 -24.06 16.10 2.06
CA SER A 92 -24.57 14.92 1.36
C SER A 92 -23.90 14.66 0.01
N ALA A 93 -22.80 15.33 -0.29
CA ALA A 93 -22.10 15.18 -1.56
C ALA A 93 -21.16 13.95 -1.54
N PRO A 94 -21.10 13.15 -2.63
CA PRO A 94 -20.36 11.90 -2.67
C PRO A 94 -18.86 12.15 -2.85
N PHE A 95 -18.20 12.66 -1.82
CA PHE A 95 -16.75 12.80 -1.81
C PHE A 95 -16.08 11.54 -1.26
N TRP A 96 -14.92 11.20 -1.83
CA TRP A 96 -13.95 10.38 -1.13
C TRP A 96 -13.24 11.21 -0.06
N LEU A 97 -13.26 10.76 1.19
CA LEU A 97 -12.73 11.48 2.34
C LEU A 97 -11.50 10.79 2.92
N GLY A 98 -10.40 11.53 2.96
CA GLY A 98 -9.14 11.16 3.61
C GLY A 98 -8.91 11.90 4.91
N LEU A 99 -8.94 11.18 6.01
CA LEU A 99 -8.78 11.76 7.35
C LEU A 99 -7.30 11.85 7.72
N CYS A 100 -6.84 13.05 8.00
CA CYS A 100 -5.47 13.39 8.35
C CYS A 100 -5.42 13.93 9.78
N GLU A 101 -5.87 13.12 10.74
CA GLU A 101 -5.91 13.52 12.15
C GLU A 101 -4.63 13.21 12.94
N TRP A 102 -3.68 12.54 12.28
CA TRP A 102 -2.52 11.85 12.85
C TRP A 102 -2.96 10.85 13.94
N VAL A 103 -2.17 9.82 14.26
CA VAL A 103 -2.52 8.88 15.35
C VAL A 103 -2.30 9.53 16.72
N ARG A 104 -2.92 10.69 16.95
CA ARG A 104 -3.21 11.14 18.29
C ARG A 104 -4.13 10.11 18.95
N TRP A 105 -4.30 10.22 20.27
CA TRP A 105 -5.01 9.33 21.19
C TRP A 105 -6.47 8.94 20.82
N GLN A 106 -6.95 9.31 19.64
CA GLN A 106 -8.28 9.04 19.09
C GLN A 106 -8.39 7.72 18.29
N GLN A 107 -7.28 6.99 18.07
CA GLN A 107 -7.28 5.65 17.47
C GLN A 107 -8.16 5.56 16.20
N PRO A 108 -7.76 6.23 15.10
CA PRO A 108 -8.63 6.43 13.93
C PRO A 108 -9.19 5.12 13.35
N TRP A 109 -8.46 4.01 13.42
CA TRP A 109 -8.93 2.70 12.98
C TRP A 109 -10.24 2.22 13.66
N ILE A 110 -10.61 2.73 14.83
CA ILE A 110 -11.86 2.37 15.53
C ILE A 110 -13.09 3.05 14.92
N ARG A 111 -12.95 4.31 14.50
CA ARG A 111 -14.09 5.18 14.15
C ARG A 111 -14.09 5.65 12.69
N SER A 112 -12.92 5.83 12.10
CA SER A 112 -12.74 6.53 10.84
C SER A 112 -13.31 5.75 9.65
N LYS A 113 -13.41 4.41 9.74
CA LYS A 113 -14.15 3.57 8.77
C LYS A 113 -15.61 3.95 8.60
N ARG A 114 -16.24 4.58 9.61
CA ARG A 114 -17.64 5.03 9.54
C ARG A 114 -17.80 6.39 8.86
N VAL A 115 -16.71 7.13 8.70
CA VAL A 115 -16.73 8.56 8.36
C VAL A 115 -15.97 8.85 7.07
N GLY A 116 -14.92 8.10 6.76
CA GLY A 116 -14.12 8.28 5.55
C GLY A 116 -13.59 6.97 4.99
N GLN A 117 -13.04 7.07 3.78
CA GLN A 117 -12.55 5.93 3.00
C GLN A 117 -11.06 5.67 3.23
N SER A 118 -10.31 6.65 3.77
CA SER A 118 -8.94 6.45 4.22
C SER A 118 -8.63 7.32 5.45
N TRP A 119 -7.69 6.88 6.29
CA TRP A 119 -7.21 7.66 7.44
C TRP A 119 -5.70 7.47 7.66
N ARG A 120 -5.05 8.53 8.14
CA ARG A 120 -3.64 8.52 8.52
C ARG A 120 -3.43 7.71 9.79
N ILE A 121 -2.43 6.84 9.75
CA ILE A 121 -2.06 5.93 10.86
C ILE A 121 -0.73 6.31 11.55
N ASN A 122 -0.09 7.39 11.14
CA ASN A 122 1.08 7.95 11.83
C ASN A 122 1.18 9.46 11.60
N GLY A 123 2.18 10.09 12.22
CA GLY A 123 2.60 11.46 11.95
C GLY A 123 3.07 11.68 10.50
N ASP A 124 3.60 12.87 10.21
CA ASP A 124 4.12 13.17 8.87
C ASP A 124 5.38 12.37 8.57
N ILE A 125 5.39 11.70 7.42
CA ILE A 125 6.56 10.94 6.94
C ILE A 125 7.72 11.88 6.59
N LYS A 126 8.92 11.31 6.55
CA LYS A 126 10.15 12.02 6.17
C LYS A 126 10.97 11.17 5.19
N PRO A 127 11.78 11.79 4.33
CA PRO A 127 12.46 11.09 3.23
C PRO A 127 13.77 10.42 3.68
N TRP A 128 13.73 9.61 4.72
CA TRP A 128 14.89 8.82 5.19
C TRP A 128 14.43 7.50 5.81
N TRP A 129 15.31 6.50 5.77
CA TRP A 129 14.99 5.11 6.15
C TRP A 129 14.35 4.97 7.53
N ALA A 130 14.90 5.63 8.55
CA ALA A 130 14.34 5.55 9.90
C ALA A 130 12.88 6.07 10.01
N ALA A 131 12.47 7.03 9.18
CA ALA A 131 11.08 7.49 9.16
C ALA A 131 10.16 6.50 8.43
N LEU A 132 10.67 5.81 7.41
CA LEU A 132 9.98 4.69 6.77
C LEU A 132 9.81 3.57 7.81
N ALA A 133 10.91 3.04 8.34
CA ALA A 133 10.91 1.96 9.33
C ALA A 133 10.10 2.25 10.61
N ALA A 134 9.98 3.52 11.02
CA ALA A 134 9.25 3.92 12.23
C ALA A 134 7.73 3.95 12.08
N ILE A 135 7.17 3.86 10.88
CA ILE A 135 5.74 3.66 10.72
C ILE A 135 5.48 2.17 10.99
N PRO A 136 4.75 1.79 12.07
CA PRO A 136 4.57 0.38 12.45
C PRO A 136 3.94 -0.47 11.34
N ASP A 137 3.27 0.19 10.39
CA ASP A 137 2.64 -0.39 9.21
C ASP A 137 3.34 -0.03 7.88
N VAL A 138 4.52 0.63 7.86
CA VAL A 138 5.33 0.77 6.64
C VAL A 138 5.87 -0.57 6.20
N GLN A 139 6.11 -1.47 7.15
CA GLN A 139 6.42 -2.84 6.77
C GLN A 139 5.16 -3.56 6.22
N ARG A 140 3.94 -3.13 6.61
CA ARG A 140 2.65 -3.57 6.03
C ARG A 140 2.28 -2.89 4.69
N SER A 141 2.91 -1.77 4.32
CA SER A 141 2.39 -0.92 3.24
C SER A 141 3.45 -0.41 2.27
N GLU A 142 4.69 -0.10 2.67
CA GLU A 142 5.60 0.71 1.82
C GLU A 142 6.45 -0.06 0.83
N ILE A 143 6.77 -1.31 1.14
CA ILE A 143 7.30 -2.27 0.17
C ILE A 143 6.39 -2.36 -1.04
N ALA A 144 5.10 -2.31 -0.74
CA ALA A 144 4.09 -2.34 -1.75
C ALA A 144 3.70 -0.92 -2.18
N LEU A 145 3.96 0.20 -1.46
CA LEU A 145 3.48 1.58 -1.79
C LEU A 145 4.07 2.20 -3.04
N HIS A 146 5.15 1.63 -3.56
CA HIS A 146 5.52 1.94 -4.92
C HIS A 146 4.56 1.34 -5.97
N GLY A 147 3.62 0.49 -5.54
CA GLY A 147 2.44 0.01 -6.27
C GLY A 147 1.12 -0.01 -5.47
N LEU A 148 1.05 0.38 -4.18
CA LEU A 148 -0.19 0.37 -3.39
C LEU A 148 -0.89 1.73 -3.50
N GLY A 149 -1.84 1.83 -4.42
CA GLY A 149 -2.87 2.86 -4.44
C GLY A 149 -3.92 2.77 -3.31
N ALA A 150 -3.70 2.00 -2.23
CA ALA A 150 -4.58 2.02 -1.05
C ALA A 150 -4.16 3.06 0.02
N THR A 151 -2.95 3.60 -0.09
CA THR A 151 -2.51 4.78 0.68
C THR A 151 -2.15 5.84 -0.34
N GLN A 152 -2.79 7.00 -0.22
CA GLN A 152 -2.58 8.10 -1.16
C GLN A 152 -1.12 8.53 -1.09
N VAL A 153 -0.32 8.20 -2.10
CA VAL A 153 1.05 8.71 -2.24
C VAL A 153 0.97 10.09 -2.86
N PRO A 154 1.23 11.18 -2.13
CA PRO A 154 1.35 12.50 -2.73
C PRO A 154 2.70 12.51 -3.46
N LEU A 155 2.66 12.63 -4.79
CA LEU A 155 3.87 12.84 -5.60
C LEU A 155 4.34 14.30 -5.43
N ASP A 156 4.95 14.66 -4.29
CA ASP A 156 5.63 15.97 -4.16
C ASP A 156 7.09 15.85 -4.62
N HIS A 157 7.30 16.04 -5.91
CA HIS A 157 8.63 16.23 -6.49
C HIS A 157 8.59 17.40 -7.46
N ARG A 158 8.58 18.64 -6.94
CA ARG A 158 8.69 19.84 -7.76
C ARG A 158 9.92 19.77 -8.70
N HIS A 159 9.65 19.80 -10.01
CA HIS A 159 10.55 20.21 -11.10
C HIS A 159 11.88 19.46 -11.31
N ARG A 160 12.09 18.27 -10.73
CA ARG A 160 13.23 17.42 -11.11
C ARG A 160 12.81 16.38 -12.14
N PRO A 161 13.61 16.11 -13.19
CA PRO A 161 13.34 14.97 -14.05
C PRO A 161 13.29 13.72 -13.17
N HIS A 162 12.15 13.03 -13.17
CA HIS A 162 12.01 11.78 -12.45
C HIS A 162 13.08 10.83 -13.01
N LYS A 163 13.92 10.27 -12.12
CA LYS A 163 14.85 9.21 -12.52
C LYS A 163 14.02 8.08 -13.12
N ARG A 164 14.46 7.52 -14.25
CA ARG A 164 13.77 6.44 -14.96
C ARG A 164 13.38 5.29 -14.01
N GLN A 165 14.27 4.94 -13.09
CA GLN A 165 14.04 3.96 -12.03
C GLN A 165 12.82 4.26 -11.16
N THR A 166 12.56 5.52 -10.79
CA THR A 166 11.38 5.89 -9.99
C THR A 166 10.09 5.66 -10.74
N VAL A 167 10.06 5.96 -12.04
CA VAL A 167 8.87 5.74 -12.89
C VAL A 167 8.65 4.24 -13.12
N GLU A 168 9.72 3.46 -13.28
CA GLU A 168 9.63 2.00 -13.40
C GLU A 168 9.06 1.36 -12.12
N ILE A 169 9.56 1.80 -10.96
CA ILE A 169 9.07 1.38 -9.65
C ILE A 169 7.58 1.73 -9.48
N LEU A 170 7.20 3.00 -9.72
CA LEU A 170 5.80 3.47 -9.65
C LEU A 170 4.90 2.89 -10.74
N GLY A 171 5.48 2.35 -11.80
CA GLY A 171 4.77 1.77 -12.94
C GLY A 171 4.62 0.26 -12.87
N ASN A 172 5.07 -0.39 -11.78
CA ASN A 172 5.04 -1.84 -11.66
C ASN A 172 3.60 -2.36 -11.62
N ARG A 173 3.16 -2.93 -12.76
CA ARG A 173 1.78 -3.40 -12.94
C ARG A 173 1.43 -4.60 -12.08
N ASP A 174 2.39 -5.43 -11.72
CA ASP A 174 2.14 -6.61 -10.88
C ASP A 174 1.81 -6.18 -9.46
N LEU A 175 2.61 -5.25 -8.90
CA LEU A 175 2.34 -4.68 -7.57
C LEU A 175 1.03 -3.89 -7.53
N ILE A 176 0.74 -3.09 -8.56
CA ILE A 176 -0.51 -2.33 -8.65
C ILE A 176 -1.72 -3.26 -8.75
N LYS A 177 -1.60 -4.34 -9.51
CA LYS A 177 -2.66 -5.34 -9.66
C LYS A 177 -2.96 -6.06 -8.34
N ILE A 178 -1.94 -6.41 -7.56
CA ILE A 178 -2.12 -6.96 -6.21
C ILE A 178 -2.82 -5.94 -5.30
N ASN A 179 -2.44 -4.67 -5.38
CA ASN A 179 -3.09 -3.64 -4.58
C ASN A 179 -4.56 -3.41 -4.94
N GLN A 180 -4.88 -3.44 -6.22
CA GLN A 180 -6.20 -3.17 -6.77
C GLN A 180 -6.98 -4.46 -7.01
N ASP A 181 -6.72 -5.50 -6.21
CA ASP A 181 -7.41 -6.77 -6.31
C ASP A 181 -8.93 -6.56 -6.10
N PRO A 182 -9.78 -6.96 -7.06
CA PRO A 182 -11.21 -6.71 -6.97
C PRO A 182 -11.94 -7.65 -6.01
N ASN A 183 -11.34 -8.78 -5.62
CA ASN A 183 -11.99 -9.80 -4.80
C ASN A 183 -11.39 -9.93 -3.39
N VAL A 184 -10.13 -9.51 -3.21
CA VAL A 184 -9.44 -9.54 -1.92
C VAL A 184 -9.17 -8.11 -1.46
N GLY A 185 -9.78 -7.74 -0.33
CA GLY A 185 -9.64 -6.40 0.26
C GLY A 185 -8.69 -6.37 1.46
N GLU A 186 -8.22 -7.54 1.87
CA GLU A 186 -7.31 -7.75 2.99
C GLU A 186 -5.88 -7.31 2.65
N ILE A 187 -5.18 -6.85 3.67
CA ILE A 187 -3.76 -6.51 3.57
C ILE A 187 -2.88 -7.74 3.81
N ILE A 188 -1.71 -7.78 3.17
CA ILE A 188 -0.66 -8.71 3.59
C ILE A 188 -0.28 -8.44 5.05
N SER A 189 -0.06 -9.50 5.81
CA SER A 189 0.22 -9.41 7.24
C SER A 189 1.55 -10.10 7.55
N PRO A 190 2.24 -9.68 8.63
CA PRO A 190 3.51 -10.29 8.98
C PRO A 190 3.28 -11.72 9.49
N PHE A 191 4.00 -12.68 8.91
CA PHE A 191 3.93 -14.09 9.34
C PHE A 191 5.10 -14.51 10.23
N ARG A 192 6.19 -13.74 10.19
CA ARG A 192 7.33 -13.95 11.10
C ARG A 192 8.15 -12.68 11.29
N TRP A 193 9.04 -12.74 12.26
CA TRP A 193 10.06 -11.73 12.55
C TRP A 193 11.44 -12.38 12.50
N GLY A 194 12.26 -11.99 11.52
CA GLY A 194 13.68 -12.32 11.41
C GLY A 194 14.55 -11.08 11.56
N ILE A 195 15.41 -10.82 10.57
CA ILE A 195 16.15 -9.54 10.43
C ILE A 195 15.17 -8.35 10.42
N GLY A 196 14.07 -8.52 9.69
CA GLY A 196 12.86 -7.71 9.77
C GLY A 196 11.63 -8.61 9.71
N PRO A 197 10.43 -8.03 9.69
CA PRO A 197 9.22 -8.78 9.43
C PRO A 197 9.11 -9.16 7.96
N ASP A 198 8.65 -10.39 7.77
CA ASP A 198 8.29 -10.93 6.47
C ASP A 198 6.77 -11.04 6.38
N TYR A 199 6.22 -10.65 5.23
CA TYR A 199 4.78 -10.51 5.02
C TYR A 199 4.26 -11.53 4.03
N SER A 200 3.05 -12.01 4.31
CA SER A 200 2.31 -12.85 3.38
C SER A 200 0.83 -12.52 3.41
N GLY A 201 0.12 -12.81 2.32
CA GLY A 201 -1.33 -12.72 2.30
C GLY A 201 -1.94 -13.19 0.99
N PRO A 202 -3.26 -13.43 1.00
CA PRO A 202 -3.96 -13.92 -0.17
C PRO A 202 -4.11 -12.81 -1.21
N SER A 203 -4.25 -13.23 -2.47
CA SER A 203 -4.79 -12.42 -3.56
C SER A 203 -5.57 -13.33 -4.51
N SER A 204 -6.38 -12.75 -5.39
CA SER A 204 -7.04 -13.46 -6.50
C SER A 204 -6.05 -14.15 -7.44
N TYR A 205 -4.76 -13.78 -7.36
CA TYR A 205 -3.72 -14.22 -8.30
C TYR A 205 -2.70 -15.17 -7.65
N GLY A 206 -2.91 -15.56 -6.39
CA GLY A 206 -2.00 -16.40 -5.61
C GLY A 206 -1.62 -15.75 -4.27
N THR A 207 -0.76 -16.42 -3.51
CA THR A 207 -0.26 -15.91 -2.23
C THR A 207 0.90 -14.96 -2.48
N VAL A 208 0.79 -13.74 -1.96
CA VAL A 208 1.81 -12.70 -2.07
C VAL A 208 2.79 -12.84 -0.92
N PHE A 209 4.09 -12.77 -1.21
CA PHE A 209 5.16 -12.68 -0.22
C PHE A 209 5.96 -11.40 -0.43
N MET A 210 6.18 -10.66 0.66
CA MET A 210 7.07 -9.50 0.70
C MET A 210 8.12 -9.72 1.78
N ILE A 211 9.39 -9.82 1.36
CA ILE A 211 10.53 -10.17 2.22
C ILE A 211 11.48 -8.99 2.24
N MET A 212 11.79 -8.46 3.42
CA MET A 212 12.56 -7.22 3.57
C MET A 212 13.88 -7.47 4.28
N ASN A 213 14.96 -6.93 3.72
CA ASN A 213 16.19 -6.75 4.45
C ASN A 213 16.20 -5.36 5.11
N THR A 214 16.17 -5.30 6.44
CA THR A 214 16.21 -4.02 7.17
C THR A 214 17.62 -3.52 7.49
N GLU A 215 18.64 -4.34 7.25
CA GLU A 215 20.05 -4.02 7.52
C GLU A 215 20.65 -3.08 6.47
N ASP A 216 21.74 -2.43 6.87
CA ASP A 216 22.59 -1.59 6.01
C ASP A 216 23.56 -2.41 5.13
N VAL A 217 23.48 -3.75 5.18
CA VAL A 217 24.34 -4.68 4.42
C VAL A 217 23.49 -5.72 3.69
N PRO A 218 24.00 -6.31 2.58
CA PRO A 218 23.34 -7.45 1.94
C PRO A 218 23.13 -8.61 2.92
N ALA A 219 21.99 -9.27 2.82
CA ALA A 219 21.61 -10.37 3.71
C ALA A 219 20.94 -11.51 2.94
N THR A 220 21.27 -12.73 3.37
CA THR A 220 20.59 -13.95 2.95
C THR A 220 19.33 -14.13 3.79
N MET A 221 18.17 -14.17 3.14
CA MET A 221 16.87 -14.36 3.76
C MET A 221 16.40 -15.80 3.54
N PHE A 222 16.24 -16.55 4.62
CA PHE A 222 15.75 -17.93 4.60
C PHE A 222 14.47 -18.07 5.42
N PHE A 223 13.46 -18.74 4.89
CA PHE A 223 12.22 -19.07 5.61
C PHE A 223 11.57 -20.35 5.08
N ASN A 224 10.83 -21.04 5.95
CA ASN A 224 9.95 -22.12 5.52
C ASN A 224 8.61 -21.55 5.07
N LEU A 225 8.07 -22.07 3.97
CA LEU A 225 6.81 -21.62 3.39
C LEU A 225 5.63 -21.85 4.34
N THR A 226 5.68 -22.94 5.13
CA THR A 226 4.63 -23.29 6.11
C THR A 226 4.61 -22.38 7.35
N GLU A 227 5.59 -21.46 7.50
CA GLU A 227 5.51 -20.39 8.49
C GLU A 227 4.43 -19.37 8.12
N SER A 228 4.09 -19.26 6.82
CA SER A 228 2.95 -18.47 6.37
C SER A 228 1.66 -19.28 6.53
N TRP A 229 0.66 -18.67 7.18
CA TRP A 229 -0.68 -19.26 7.31
C TRP A 229 -1.42 -19.42 5.98
N ASP A 230 -0.98 -18.73 4.92
CA ASP A 230 -1.65 -18.75 3.61
C ASP A 230 -1.12 -19.89 2.72
N ILE A 231 -0.05 -20.55 3.14
CA ILE A 231 0.54 -21.70 2.45
C ILE A 231 0.03 -23.02 3.03
N ARG A 232 -0.30 -23.94 2.14
CA ARG A 232 -0.59 -25.35 2.45
C ARG A 232 0.67 -26.20 2.37
N ALA A 233 0.90 -27.02 3.40
CA ALA A 233 1.93 -28.05 3.41
C ALA A 233 1.67 -29.13 2.34
N GLY A 234 2.73 -29.82 1.89
CA GLY A 234 2.65 -30.90 0.91
C GLY A 234 2.31 -30.44 -0.52
N ARG A 235 2.49 -29.16 -0.82
CA ARG A 235 2.26 -28.56 -2.14
C ARG A 235 3.54 -27.92 -2.67
N VAL A 236 3.72 -28.03 -3.98
CA VAL A 236 4.75 -27.30 -4.71
C VAL A 236 4.17 -25.96 -5.13
N TYR A 237 4.94 -24.87 -4.98
CA TYR A 237 4.51 -23.55 -5.42
C TYR A 237 5.39 -23.06 -6.56
N SER A 238 4.77 -22.59 -7.64
CA SER A 238 5.45 -21.80 -8.66
C SER A 238 5.71 -20.39 -8.12
N VAL A 239 6.92 -19.89 -8.33
CA VAL A 239 7.34 -18.56 -7.86
C VAL A 239 7.41 -17.62 -9.05
N TYR A 240 6.71 -16.51 -8.94
CA TYR A 240 6.77 -15.40 -9.88
C TYR A 240 7.33 -14.18 -9.16
N ASP A 241 8.43 -13.64 -9.68
CA ASP A 241 9.06 -12.42 -9.16
C ASP A 241 8.47 -11.19 -9.85
N MET A 242 7.80 -10.36 -9.04
CA MET A 242 7.08 -9.17 -9.51
C MET A 242 8.02 -8.00 -9.86
N TRP A 243 9.30 -8.04 -9.48
CA TRP A 243 10.28 -7.05 -9.92
C TRP A 243 10.86 -7.39 -11.29
N SER A 244 11.16 -8.67 -11.53
CA SER A 244 11.72 -9.12 -12.81
C SER A 244 10.67 -9.53 -13.84
N HIS A 245 9.40 -9.62 -13.43
CA HIS A 245 8.24 -10.05 -14.23
C HIS A 245 8.40 -11.45 -14.82
N LYS A 246 8.97 -12.37 -14.05
CA LYS A 246 9.34 -13.71 -14.51
C LYS A 246 9.04 -14.79 -13.49
N HIS A 247 8.70 -15.97 -14.01
CA HIS A 247 8.72 -17.19 -13.22
C HIS A 247 10.18 -17.59 -12.95
N THR A 248 10.52 -17.73 -11.67
CA THR A 248 11.87 -18.06 -11.21
C THR A 248 12.03 -19.55 -10.92
N GLY A 249 10.93 -20.31 -10.90
CA GLY A 249 10.93 -21.76 -10.75
C GLY A 249 9.81 -22.24 -9.84
N THR A 250 10.02 -23.39 -9.23
CA THR A 250 9.14 -23.97 -8.21
C THR A 250 9.90 -24.17 -6.91
N VAL A 251 9.19 -24.04 -5.80
CA VAL A 251 9.75 -24.25 -4.46
C VAL A 251 8.92 -25.26 -3.69
N LEU A 252 9.62 -26.01 -2.84
CA LEU A 252 9.08 -26.99 -1.92
C LEU A 252 9.64 -26.70 -0.52
N TRP A 253 8.74 -26.57 0.45
CA TRP A 253 8.98 -26.33 1.88
C TRP A 253 9.68 -25.03 2.30
N ASN A 254 10.71 -24.57 1.60
CA ASN A 254 11.47 -23.37 1.98
C ASN A 254 11.91 -22.53 0.77
N LEU A 255 12.34 -21.31 1.05
CA LEU A 255 12.89 -20.38 0.07
C LEU A 255 14.08 -19.64 0.68
N THR A 256 15.13 -19.49 -0.12
CA THR A 256 16.31 -18.66 0.19
C THR A 256 16.45 -17.56 -0.84
N LEU A 257 16.67 -16.33 -0.40
CA LEU A 257 16.80 -15.14 -1.24
C LEU A 257 18.03 -14.32 -0.81
N GLU A 258 18.73 -13.74 -1.77
CA GLU A 258 19.79 -12.76 -1.50
C GLU A 258 19.26 -11.35 -1.73
N LEU A 259 19.20 -10.54 -0.68
CA LEU A 259 18.71 -9.17 -0.76
C LEU A 259 19.83 -8.16 -0.49
N PRO A 260 19.93 -7.07 -1.27
CA PRO A 260 20.83 -5.96 -0.94
C PRO A 260 20.38 -5.28 0.35
N ALA A 261 21.23 -4.40 0.90
CA ALA A 261 20.87 -3.51 2.01
C ALA A 261 19.56 -2.75 1.71
N HIS A 262 18.62 -2.77 2.65
CA HIS A 262 17.26 -2.20 2.48
C HIS A 262 16.47 -2.75 1.29
N GLY A 263 16.89 -3.89 0.74
CA GLY A 263 16.28 -4.55 -0.40
C GLY A 263 14.99 -5.27 -0.04
N VAL A 264 14.14 -5.46 -1.05
CA VAL A 264 12.86 -6.12 -0.88
C VAL A 264 12.57 -7.08 -2.03
N ALA A 265 12.28 -8.34 -1.72
CA ALA A 265 11.67 -9.26 -2.68
C ALA A 265 10.15 -9.16 -2.64
N ALA A 266 9.55 -9.19 -3.83
CA ALA A 266 8.11 -9.17 -4.03
C ALA A 266 7.73 -10.37 -4.91
N LEU A 267 7.16 -11.40 -4.29
CA LEU A 267 6.93 -12.69 -4.92
C LEU A 267 5.44 -13.05 -4.91
N LEU A 268 4.99 -13.70 -5.97
CA LEU A 268 3.65 -14.26 -6.10
C LEU A 268 3.78 -15.78 -6.25
N LEU A 269 3.27 -16.51 -5.26
CA LEU A 269 3.31 -17.95 -5.19
C LEU A 269 1.97 -18.54 -5.61
N ASN A 270 2.00 -19.45 -6.59
CA ASN A 270 0.82 -20.16 -7.07
C ASN A 270 1.00 -21.66 -6.93
N ASP A 271 -0.05 -22.33 -6.46
CA ASP A 271 -0.08 -23.77 -6.31
C ASP A 271 0.20 -24.48 -7.65
N ALA A 272 1.32 -25.20 -7.70
CA ALA A 272 1.82 -25.91 -8.87
C ALA A 272 1.54 -27.43 -8.80
N GLY A 273 0.78 -27.89 -7.79
CA GLY A 273 0.40 -29.28 -7.62
C GLY A 273 0.89 -29.89 -6.31
N PRO A 274 0.57 -31.17 -6.08
CA PRO A 274 1.06 -31.90 -4.93
C PRO A 274 2.57 -32.11 -5.04
N GLU A 275 3.22 -32.16 -3.87
CA GLU A 275 4.58 -32.67 -3.74
C GLU A 275 4.71 -34.08 -4.34
N ARG A 276 5.79 -34.35 -5.08
CA ARG A 276 5.98 -35.67 -5.72
C ARG A 276 6.39 -36.72 -4.70
N GLU A 277 6.00 -37.98 -4.92
CA GLU A 277 6.39 -39.10 -4.02
C GLU A 277 7.91 -39.32 -3.99
N GLU A 278 8.63 -39.00 -5.07
CA GLU A 278 10.09 -39.15 -5.16
C GLU A 278 10.86 -38.10 -4.35
N GLU A 279 10.29 -36.92 -4.13
CA GLU A 279 10.88 -35.84 -3.29
C GLU A 279 10.66 -36.10 -1.79
N ARG A 280 9.90 -37.16 -1.48
CA ARG A 280 9.31 -37.49 -0.19
C ARG A 280 10.06 -38.65 0.48
N GLU A 281 11.40 -38.71 0.32
CA GLU A 281 12.29 -39.75 0.88
C GLU A 281 11.88 -40.10 2.33
N GLU A 282 11.03 -41.11 2.52
CA GLU A 282 10.64 -41.63 3.84
C GLU A 282 10.25 -40.56 4.88
N LEU A 283 9.59 -39.46 4.47
CA LEU A 283 9.16 -38.41 5.40
C LEU A 283 7.63 -38.45 5.64
N PRO A 284 7.18 -38.36 6.91
CA PRO A 284 5.76 -38.33 7.24
C PRO A 284 5.07 -37.05 6.73
N TYR A 285 3.75 -37.11 6.52
CA TYR A 285 2.89 -35.96 6.27
C TYR A 285 2.92 -35.02 7.48
N CYS A 286 3.60 -33.88 7.36
CA CYS A 286 3.75 -32.95 8.46
C CYS A 286 3.04 -31.62 8.20
N ALA A 287 2.20 -31.19 9.15
CA ALA A 287 1.75 -29.79 9.23
C ALA A 287 2.80 -28.89 9.93
N GLY A 288 3.74 -29.49 10.68
CA GLY A 288 4.93 -28.90 11.31
C GLY A 288 5.85 -30.02 11.84
N TYR A 289 7.09 -29.73 12.28
CA TYR A 289 8.06 -30.80 12.66
C TYR A 289 7.58 -31.72 13.79
N TRP A 290 6.58 -31.26 14.58
CA TRP A 290 5.98 -31.98 15.70
C TRP A 290 4.59 -32.55 15.40
N GLN A 291 4.07 -32.40 14.17
CA GLN A 291 2.74 -32.85 13.76
C GLN A 291 2.86 -33.64 12.46
N CYS A 292 3.41 -34.84 12.57
CA CYS A 292 3.75 -35.70 11.46
C CYS A 292 2.97 -37.02 11.55
N SER A 293 2.30 -37.40 10.47
CA SER A 293 1.63 -38.70 10.29
C SER A 293 2.22 -39.43 9.09
N TRP A 294 2.59 -40.70 9.26
CA TRP A 294 3.04 -41.49 8.12
C TRP A 294 1.87 -41.83 7.18
N PRO A 295 2.13 -42.15 5.89
CA PRO A 295 1.11 -42.62 4.96
C PRO A 295 0.35 -43.88 5.41
N ASN A 296 0.90 -44.64 6.35
CA ASN A 296 0.25 -45.79 6.98
C ASN A 296 -0.53 -45.43 8.27
N GLU A 297 -0.84 -44.14 8.47
CA GLU A 297 -1.59 -43.60 9.61
C GLU A 297 -0.90 -43.75 10.98
N THR A 298 0.40 -44.10 11.05
CA THR A 298 1.12 -44.09 12.32
C THR A 298 1.49 -42.66 12.72
N TYR A 299 1.00 -42.26 13.90
CA TYR A 299 1.30 -40.97 14.53
C TYR A 299 2.72 -40.97 15.12
N CYS A 300 3.49 -39.92 14.87
CA CYS A 300 4.73 -39.66 15.61
C CYS A 300 4.44 -38.58 16.67
N SER A 301 4.24 -38.98 17.93
CA SER A 301 4.35 -38.05 19.05
C SER A 301 5.81 -38.02 19.50
N ASN A 302 6.43 -36.84 19.51
CA ASN A 302 7.53 -36.60 20.44
C ASN A 302 6.96 -36.43 21.86
#